data_AF-A0A7S3XQ67-F1
#
_entry.id   AF-A0A7S3XQ67-F1
#
_cell.length_a   1.000
_cell.length_b   1.000
_cell.length_c   1.000
_cell.angle_alpha   90.00
_cell.angle_beta   90.00
_cell.angle_gamma   90.00
#
_symmetry.space_group_name_H-M   'P 1'
#
loop_
_entity.id
_entity.type
_entity.pdbx_description
1 polymer ?
#
loop_
_entity_poly.entity_id
_entity_poly.type
_entity_poly.pdbx_seq_one_letter_code
_entity_poly.pdbx_strand_id
1 'polypeptide(L)'
;GPEAALLLAMEAARVAVARGDAAAARGPVEEAQAQLEGLSGAETRVHAAVYRAAAAYHKAVGPPEAFYKSALMLLAYTPAAEEAGALAPDAMTEEEKGTLAVDLALAALTGDGVFNFGEVLATPILGALAGTPHGWLGALLTAFREGDVDAFAACVAQNQAAFDAQPALASRADFVREKIALLALMNLVFERPAADRHLRFADIAARTRLPPDLVEGLCMRAMSLGLVRGVMDGVAEELAVSWVQPRVLDDPQLRHLQRRLGEWG
;
A
#
# COMPACT_ATOMS: atom_id res chain seq x y z
N GLY A 1 -7.84 16.07 -31.25
CA GLY A 1 -7.05 16.96 -30.39
C GLY A 1 -5.92 16.17 -29.74
N PRO A 2 -4.97 16.84 -29.06
CA PRO A 2 -3.86 16.17 -28.36
C PRO A 2 -4.36 15.14 -27.33
N GLU A 3 -5.46 15.43 -26.62
CA GLU A 3 -6.08 14.51 -25.65
C GLU A 3 -6.64 13.24 -26.29
N ALA A 4 -7.28 13.35 -27.46
CA ALA A 4 -7.80 12.19 -28.19
C ALA A 4 -6.67 11.29 -28.74
N ALA A 5 -5.54 11.89 -29.14
CA ALA A 5 -4.36 11.13 -29.56
C ALA A 5 -3.77 10.36 -28.38
N LEU A 6 -3.72 10.98 -27.20
CA LEU A 6 -3.25 10.36 -25.97
C LEU A 6 -4.14 9.19 -25.54
N LEU A 7 -5.47 9.36 -25.58
CA LEU A 7 -6.43 8.28 -25.30
C LEU A 7 -6.24 7.08 -26.24
N LEU A 8 -6.10 7.32 -27.54
CA LEU A 8 -5.85 6.25 -28.53
C LEU A 8 -4.51 5.56 -28.30
N ALA A 9 -3.46 6.31 -27.95
CA ALA A 9 -2.15 5.74 -27.62
C ALA A 9 -2.22 4.86 -26.36
N MET A 10 -2.99 5.26 -25.34
CA MET A 10 -3.17 4.48 -24.12
C MET A 10 -3.98 3.21 -24.34
N GLU A 11 -5.03 3.24 -25.16
CA GLU A 11 -5.75 2.02 -25.54
C GLU A 11 -4.89 1.09 -26.39
N ALA A 12 -4.08 1.63 -27.30
CA ALA A 12 -3.12 0.85 -28.07
C ALA A 12 -2.07 0.18 -27.16
N ALA A 13 -1.54 0.91 -26.17
CA ALA A 13 -0.61 0.38 -25.18
C ALA A 13 -1.26 -0.72 -24.34
N ARG A 14 -2.52 -0.55 -23.92
CA ARG A 14 -3.28 -1.57 -23.18
C ARG A 14 -3.44 -2.86 -23.99
N VAL A 15 -3.79 -2.75 -25.27
CA VAL A 15 -3.89 -3.90 -26.18
C VAL A 15 -2.53 -4.56 -26.40
N ALA A 16 -1.45 -3.79 -26.49
CA ALA A 16 -0.10 -4.32 -26.62
C ALA A 16 0.31 -5.13 -25.36
N VAL A 17 0.03 -4.61 -24.16
CA VAL A 17 0.24 -5.32 -22.90
C VAL A 17 -0.60 -6.60 -22.84
N ALA A 18 -1.87 -6.55 -23.25
CA ALA A 18 -2.73 -7.73 -23.29
C ALA A 18 -2.23 -8.82 -24.28
N ARG A 19 -1.48 -8.42 -25.32
CA ARG A 19 -0.82 -9.33 -26.26
C ARG A 19 0.52 -9.88 -25.76
N GLY A 20 0.99 -9.44 -24.59
CA GLY A 20 2.27 -9.85 -24.01
C GLY A 20 3.47 -9.03 -24.47
N ASP A 21 3.28 -7.98 -25.27
CA ASP A 21 4.35 -7.06 -25.69
C ASP A 21 4.42 -5.87 -24.73
N ALA A 22 4.88 -6.14 -23.51
CA ALA A 22 5.04 -5.10 -22.51
C ALA A 22 6.18 -4.13 -22.84
N ALA A 23 7.20 -4.57 -23.59
CA ALA A 23 8.34 -3.72 -23.96
C ALA A 23 7.91 -2.57 -24.90
N ALA A 24 7.04 -2.84 -25.87
CA ALA A 24 6.50 -1.83 -26.77
C ALA A 24 5.58 -0.81 -26.05
N ALA A 25 4.94 -1.21 -24.95
CA ALA A 25 4.04 -0.35 -24.19
C ALA A 25 4.77 0.63 -23.24
N ARG A 26 6.05 0.40 -22.93
CA ARG A 26 6.81 1.23 -21.99
C ARG A 26 6.97 2.68 -22.47
N GLY A 27 7.51 2.86 -23.68
CA GLY A 27 7.74 4.18 -24.27
C GLY A 27 6.49 5.07 -24.31
N PRO A 28 5.36 4.61 -24.87
CA PRO A 28 4.15 5.43 -24.90
C PRO A 28 3.57 5.72 -23.52
N VAL A 29 3.68 4.80 -22.54
CA VAL A 29 3.20 5.03 -21.16
C VAL A 29 4.05 6.08 -20.45
N GLU A 30 5.37 5.99 -20.52
CA GLU A 30 6.29 6.98 -19.91
C GLU A 30 6.11 8.37 -20.54
N GLU A 31 5.97 8.44 -21.87
CA GLU A 31 5.74 9.69 -22.59
C GLU A 31 4.37 10.29 -22.22
N ALA A 32 3.33 9.47 -22.12
CA ALA A 32 2.00 9.93 -21.72
C ALA A 32 1.97 10.43 -20.26
N GLN A 33 2.70 9.80 -19.34
CA GLN A 33 2.84 10.29 -17.96
C GLN A 33 3.55 11.64 -17.90
N ALA A 34 4.65 11.81 -18.64
CA ALA A 34 5.37 13.08 -18.71
C ALA A 34 4.52 14.20 -19.33
N GLN A 35 3.76 13.89 -20.38
CA GLN A 35 2.83 14.84 -20.99
C GLN A 35 1.69 15.21 -20.03
N LEU A 36 1.21 14.27 -19.22
CA LEU A 36 0.15 14.49 -18.23
C LEU A 36 0.60 15.44 -17.11
N GLU A 37 1.85 15.32 -16.65
CA GLU A 37 2.44 16.24 -15.64
C GLU A 37 2.59 17.66 -16.18
N GLY A 38 2.85 17.81 -17.49
CA GLY A 38 2.92 19.11 -18.15
C GLY A 38 1.56 19.74 -18.47
N LEU A 39 0.49 18.94 -18.50
CA LEU A 39 -0.87 19.40 -18.79
C LEU A 39 -1.62 19.73 -17.49
N SER A 40 -1.45 20.96 -17.00
CA SER A 40 -2.22 21.47 -15.85
C SER A 40 -3.69 21.71 -16.25
N GLY A 41 -4.53 20.68 -16.17
CA GLY A 41 -5.98 20.76 -16.39
C GLY A 41 -6.57 19.79 -17.40
N ALA A 42 -5.91 18.67 -17.70
CA ALA A 42 -6.48 17.64 -18.57
C ALA A 42 -7.78 17.05 -17.98
N GLU A 43 -8.69 16.61 -18.85
CA GLU A 43 -9.94 15.99 -18.42
C GLU A 43 -9.68 14.74 -17.55
N THR A 44 -10.48 14.56 -16.49
CA THR A 44 -10.42 13.42 -15.56
C THR A 44 -10.39 12.06 -16.28
N ARG A 45 -11.07 11.94 -17.43
CA ARG A 45 -11.08 10.74 -18.28
C ARG A 45 -9.71 10.43 -18.89
N VAL A 46 -8.96 11.44 -19.28
CA VAL A 46 -7.62 11.30 -19.87
C VAL A 46 -6.66 10.80 -18.79
N HIS A 47 -6.73 11.36 -17.58
CA HIS A 47 -5.98 10.86 -16.42
C HIS A 47 -6.31 9.40 -16.14
N ALA A 48 -7.60 9.03 -16.07
CA ALA A 48 -8.02 7.66 -15.83
C ALA A 48 -7.49 6.68 -16.90
N ALA A 49 -7.52 7.05 -18.18
CA ALA A 49 -6.99 6.20 -19.26
C ALA A 49 -5.48 5.98 -19.16
N VAL A 50 -4.71 7.03 -18.85
CA VAL A 50 -3.24 6.93 -18.67
C VAL A 50 -2.91 6.04 -17.48
N TYR A 51 -3.53 6.28 -16.33
CA TYR A 51 -3.27 5.47 -15.14
C TYR A 51 -3.74 4.02 -15.30
N ARG A 52 -4.80 3.77 -16.07
CA ARG A 52 -5.26 2.42 -16.41
C ARG A 52 -4.24 1.68 -17.29
N ALA A 53 -3.69 2.33 -18.32
CA ALA A 53 -2.63 1.76 -19.14
C ALA A 53 -1.34 1.53 -18.33
N ALA A 54 -0.96 2.49 -17.47
CA ALA A 54 0.19 2.37 -16.59
C ALA A 54 0.03 1.24 -15.57
N ALA A 55 -1.16 1.07 -14.98
CA ALA A 55 -1.45 -0.04 -14.09
C ALA A 55 -1.37 -1.39 -14.83
N ALA A 56 -1.93 -1.50 -16.03
CA ALA A 56 -1.81 -2.73 -16.83
C ALA A 56 -0.34 -3.05 -17.15
N TYR A 57 0.45 -2.05 -17.54
CA TYR A 57 1.88 -2.18 -17.81
C TYR A 57 2.65 -2.64 -16.56
N HIS A 58 2.49 -1.96 -15.43
CA HIS A 58 3.18 -2.32 -14.18
C HIS A 58 2.73 -3.68 -13.63
N LYS A 59 1.50 -4.12 -13.90
CA LYS A 59 1.04 -5.47 -13.56
C LYS A 59 1.79 -6.54 -14.37
N ALA A 60 2.10 -6.28 -15.64
CA ALA A 60 2.79 -7.22 -16.51
C ALA A 60 4.32 -7.25 -16.30
N VAL A 61 4.94 -6.09 -16.01
CA VAL A 61 6.40 -5.95 -15.90
C VAL A 61 6.90 -5.99 -14.46
N GLY A 62 6.07 -5.57 -13.50
CA GLY A 62 6.56 -5.08 -12.20
C GLY A 62 7.24 -3.71 -12.34
N PRO A 63 7.59 -3.01 -11.24
CA PRO A 63 7.52 -3.42 -9.83
C PRO A 63 6.11 -3.26 -9.21
N PRO A 64 5.76 -4.04 -8.17
CA PRO A 64 4.45 -3.96 -7.50
C PRO A 64 4.14 -2.58 -6.90
N GLU A 65 5.17 -1.85 -6.45
CA GLU A 65 5.00 -0.50 -5.90
C GLU A 65 4.53 0.52 -6.94
N ALA A 66 5.04 0.42 -8.18
CA ALA A 66 4.62 1.29 -9.26
C ALA A 66 3.19 0.97 -9.71
N PHE A 67 2.82 -0.33 -9.69
CA PHE A 67 1.42 -0.73 -9.89
C PHE A 67 0.52 -0.13 -8.83
N TYR A 68 0.89 -0.28 -7.56
CA TYR A 68 0.13 0.25 -6.42
C TYR A 68 -0.14 1.75 -6.56
N LYS A 69 0.88 2.55 -6.87
CA LYS A 69 0.75 4.01 -7.08
C LYS A 69 -0.17 4.33 -8.26
N SER A 70 0.04 3.69 -9.41
CA SER A 70 -0.81 3.90 -10.59
C SER A 70 -2.27 3.48 -10.35
N ALA A 71 -2.49 2.40 -9.60
CA ALA A 71 -3.83 1.90 -9.27
C ALA A 71 -4.56 2.85 -8.30
N LEU A 72 -3.89 3.40 -7.29
CA LEU A 72 -4.49 4.41 -6.41
C LEU A 72 -4.83 5.70 -7.18
N MET A 73 -3.94 6.15 -8.07
CA MET A 73 -4.23 7.30 -8.92
C MET A 73 -5.42 7.01 -9.85
N LEU A 74 -5.48 5.82 -10.45
CA LEU A 74 -6.64 5.40 -11.24
C LEU A 74 -7.94 5.51 -10.44
N LEU A 75 -7.94 5.06 -9.19
CA LEU A 75 -9.11 5.15 -8.30
C LEU A 75 -9.45 6.60 -7.92
N ALA A 76 -8.46 7.48 -7.76
CA ALA A 76 -8.68 8.90 -7.47
C ALA A 76 -9.30 9.65 -8.66
N TYR A 77 -8.95 9.27 -9.90
CA TYR A 77 -9.48 9.87 -11.13
C TYR A 77 -10.67 9.12 -11.72
N THR A 78 -11.06 7.97 -11.18
CA THR A 78 -12.28 7.26 -11.59
C THR A 78 -13.36 7.57 -10.55
N PRO A 79 -14.42 8.33 -10.89
CA PRO A 79 -15.49 8.58 -9.94
C PRO A 79 -16.06 7.25 -9.46
N ALA A 80 -16.35 7.16 -8.15
CA ALA A 80 -17.03 6.00 -7.59
C ALA A 80 -18.34 5.78 -8.36
N ALA A 81 -18.65 4.52 -8.67
CA ALA A 81 -19.83 4.16 -9.44
C ALA A 81 -21.15 4.72 -8.85
N GLU A 82 -21.16 5.07 -7.55
CA GLU A 82 -22.28 5.69 -6.85
C GLU A 82 -22.53 7.15 -7.26
N GLU A 83 -21.50 7.93 -7.60
CA GLU A 83 -21.63 9.34 -8.00
C GLU A 83 -21.85 9.52 -9.51
N ALA A 84 -21.39 8.56 -10.32
CA ALA A 84 -21.38 8.67 -11.78
C ALA A 84 -22.74 8.33 -12.45
N GLY A 85 -23.69 7.76 -11.70
CA GLY A 85 -24.93 7.23 -12.28
C GLY A 85 -24.67 6.06 -13.25
N ALA A 86 -25.70 5.27 -13.54
CA ALA A 86 -25.64 4.05 -14.35
C ALA A 86 -25.30 4.24 -15.84
N LEU A 87 -24.74 5.39 -16.24
CA LEU A 87 -24.51 5.81 -17.63
C LEU A 87 -23.10 6.35 -17.91
N ALA A 88 -22.13 6.16 -17.01
CA ALA A 88 -20.74 6.44 -17.34
C ALA A 88 -20.11 5.24 -18.10
N PRO A 89 -19.64 5.40 -19.35
CA PRO A 89 -18.96 4.36 -20.11
C PRO A 89 -17.60 3.93 -19.50
N ASP A 90 -17.16 4.62 -18.44
CA ASP A 90 -15.93 4.39 -17.68
C ASP A 90 -16.17 3.67 -16.33
N ALA A 91 -17.42 3.30 -16.03
CA ALA A 91 -17.77 2.61 -14.79
C ALA A 91 -17.17 1.19 -14.80
N MET A 92 -16.30 0.93 -13.83
CA MET A 92 -15.74 -0.42 -13.64
C MET A 92 -16.86 -1.41 -13.33
N THR A 93 -16.84 -2.55 -14.00
CA THR A 93 -17.73 -3.68 -13.68
C THR A 93 -17.38 -4.23 -12.28
N GLU A 94 -18.34 -4.87 -11.61
CA GLU A 94 -18.09 -5.49 -10.29
C GLU A 94 -16.98 -6.55 -10.34
N GLU A 95 -16.83 -7.27 -11.46
CA GLU A 95 -15.75 -8.23 -11.68
C GLU A 95 -14.37 -7.55 -11.80
N GLU A 96 -14.29 -6.44 -12.53
CA GLU A 96 -13.07 -5.64 -12.64
C GLU A 96 -12.70 -4.99 -11.30
N LYS A 97 -13.69 -4.54 -10.52
CA LYS A 97 -13.47 -4.02 -9.17
C LYS A 97 -12.90 -5.10 -8.25
N GLY A 98 -13.49 -6.30 -8.26
CA GLY A 98 -13.00 -7.42 -7.46
C GLY A 98 -11.57 -7.81 -7.84
N THR A 99 -11.28 -7.91 -9.14
CA THR A 99 -9.93 -8.22 -9.63
C THR A 99 -8.93 -7.14 -9.24
N LEU A 100 -9.27 -5.86 -9.45
CA LEU A 100 -8.42 -4.74 -9.08
C LEU A 100 -8.17 -4.70 -7.57
N ALA A 101 -9.19 -4.98 -6.74
CA ALA A 101 -9.05 -5.00 -5.30
C ALA A 101 -8.08 -6.10 -4.83
N VAL A 102 -8.15 -7.28 -5.44
CA VAL A 102 -7.20 -8.37 -5.19
C VAL A 102 -5.78 -7.97 -5.60
N ASP A 103 -5.62 -7.46 -6.83
CA ASP A 103 -4.31 -7.02 -7.34
C ASP A 103 -3.71 -5.90 -6.47
N LEU A 104 -4.52 -4.93 -6.04
CA LEU A 104 -4.11 -3.82 -5.19
C LEU A 104 -3.68 -4.30 -3.81
N ALA A 105 -4.46 -5.21 -3.20
CA ALA A 105 -4.10 -5.81 -1.92
C ALA A 105 -2.77 -6.57 -2.00
N LEU A 106 -2.59 -7.37 -3.06
CA LEU A 106 -1.35 -8.12 -3.28
C LEU A 106 -0.16 -7.18 -3.52
N ALA A 107 -0.33 -6.13 -4.31
CA ALA A 107 0.71 -5.14 -4.55
C ALA A 107 1.07 -4.36 -3.27
N ALA A 108 0.09 -4.03 -2.44
CA ALA A 108 0.32 -3.40 -1.14
C ALA A 108 1.13 -4.30 -0.20
N LEU A 109 0.83 -5.60 -0.17
CA LEU A 109 1.53 -6.56 0.69
C LEU A 109 2.94 -6.87 0.18
N THR A 110 3.10 -7.08 -1.12
CA THR A 110 4.38 -7.50 -1.74
C THR A 110 5.31 -6.35 -2.10
N GLY A 111 4.82 -5.10 -2.18
CA GLY A 111 5.60 -3.93 -2.56
C GLY A 111 6.61 -3.51 -1.50
N ASP A 112 7.85 -3.27 -1.92
CA ASP A 112 8.98 -2.99 -1.02
C ASP A 112 8.89 -1.61 -0.34
N GLY A 113 8.35 -0.59 -1.03
CA GLY A 113 8.19 0.77 -0.50
C GLY A 113 6.80 1.12 0.05
N VAL A 114 5.88 0.16 0.16
CA VAL A 114 4.49 0.44 0.58
C VAL A 114 4.28 0.15 2.06
N PHE A 115 4.36 1.19 2.91
CA PHE A 115 4.11 1.07 4.36
C PHE A 115 2.88 1.85 4.84
N ASN A 116 2.27 2.65 3.96
CA ASN A 116 1.07 3.44 4.28
C ASN A 116 -0.20 2.75 3.77
N PHE A 117 -0.73 1.81 4.57
CA PHE A 117 -1.94 1.06 4.23
C PHE A 117 -3.24 1.85 4.43
N GLY A 118 -3.20 3.01 5.11
CA GLY A 118 -4.38 3.83 5.34
C GLY A 118 -4.98 4.39 4.05
N GLU A 119 -4.15 4.69 3.05
CA GLU A 119 -4.62 5.17 1.74
C GLU A 119 -5.49 4.13 1.03
N VAL A 120 -5.08 2.86 1.06
CA VAL A 120 -5.84 1.77 0.42
C VAL A 120 -7.09 1.46 1.21
N LEU A 121 -7.00 1.45 2.54
CA LEU A 121 -8.15 1.18 3.41
C LEU A 121 -9.21 2.29 3.36
N ALA A 122 -8.83 3.50 2.96
CA ALA A 122 -9.77 4.59 2.69
C ALA A 122 -10.51 4.43 1.34
N THR A 123 -10.02 3.57 0.42
CA THR A 123 -10.68 3.38 -0.87
C THR A 123 -11.88 2.42 -0.75
N PRO A 124 -13.04 2.75 -1.34
CA PRO A 124 -14.24 1.91 -1.28
C PRO A 124 -14.09 0.59 -2.05
N ILE A 125 -13.03 0.45 -2.87
CA ILE A 125 -12.76 -0.74 -3.69
C ILE A 125 -12.55 -2.00 -2.84
N LEU A 126 -12.05 -1.87 -1.60
CA LEU A 126 -11.89 -3.02 -0.72
C LEU A 126 -13.23 -3.58 -0.24
N GLY A 127 -14.31 -2.78 -0.28
CA GLY A 127 -15.66 -3.28 -0.03
C GLY A 127 -16.08 -4.36 -1.03
N ALA A 128 -15.56 -4.29 -2.27
CA ALA A 128 -15.81 -5.31 -3.30
C ALA A 128 -15.15 -6.67 -2.99
N LEU A 129 -14.20 -6.73 -2.05
CA LEU A 129 -13.64 -7.99 -1.56
C LEU A 129 -14.58 -8.70 -0.58
N ALA A 130 -15.47 -7.96 0.09
CA ALA A 130 -16.41 -8.52 1.05
C ALA A 130 -17.45 -9.39 0.34
N GLY A 131 -17.47 -10.69 0.64
CA GLY A 131 -18.34 -11.68 -0.02
C GLY A 131 -17.67 -12.47 -1.15
N THR A 132 -16.42 -12.15 -1.50
CA THR A 132 -15.61 -12.94 -2.43
C THR A 132 -14.76 -13.99 -1.68
N PRO A 133 -14.27 -15.05 -2.35
CA PRO A 133 -13.31 -15.99 -1.75
C PRO A 133 -11.99 -15.33 -1.29
N HIS A 134 -11.73 -14.08 -1.70
CA HIS A 134 -10.54 -13.31 -1.34
C HIS A 134 -10.79 -12.31 -0.20
N GLY A 135 -11.93 -12.37 0.49
CA GLY A 135 -12.25 -11.46 1.61
C GLY A 135 -11.21 -11.46 2.74
N TRP A 136 -10.44 -12.54 2.89
CA TRP A 136 -9.33 -12.64 3.84
C TRP A 136 -8.22 -11.61 3.57
N LEU A 137 -8.02 -11.15 2.33
CA LEU A 137 -7.06 -10.10 2.01
C LEU A 137 -7.44 -8.77 2.68
N GLY A 138 -8.73 -8.46 2.80
CA GLY A 138 -9.21 -7.27 3.52
C GLY A 138 -8.85 -7.34 5.01
N ALA A 139 -9.13 -8.48 5.64
CA ALA A 139 -8.75 -8.71 7.05
C ALA A 139 -7.22 -8.64 7.25
N LEU A 140 -6.45 -9.15 6.28
CA LEU A 140 -5.00 -9.07 6.30
C LEU A 140 -4.52 -7.61 6.23
N LEU A 141 -5.04 -6.80 5.30
CA LEU A 141 -4.69 -5.38 5.20
C LEU A 141 -5.02 -4.60 6.49
N THR A 142 -6.12 -4.93 7.16
CA THR A 142 -6.45 -4.36 8.47
C THR A 142 -5.40 -4.71 9.52
N ALA A 143 -4.97 -5.98 9.59
CA ALA A 143 -3.89 -6.40 10.49
C ALA A 143 -2.56 -5.66 10.19
N PHE A 144 -2.25 -5.40 8.91
CA PHE A 144 -1.08 -4.62 8.50
C PHE A 144 -1.17 -3.14 8.93
N ARG A 145 -2.34 -2.52 8.83
CA ARG A 145 -2.55 -1.14 9.30
C ARG A 145 -2.32 -1.03 10.80
N GLU A 146 -2.91 -1.94 11.57
CA GLU A 146 -2.80 -2.00 13.04
C GLU A 146 -1.43 -2.51 13.52
N GLY A 147 -0.65 -3.15 12.63
CA GLY A 147 0.64 -3.73 12.99
C GLY A 147 0.49 -4.87 14.00
N ASP A 148 -0.63 -5.61 13.93
CA ASP A 148 -0.90 -6.73 14.83
C ASP A 148 -0.40 -8.05 14.24
N VAL A 149 0.74 -8.50 14.75
CA VAL A 149 1.40 -9.74 14.36
C VAL A 149 0.58 -10.98 14.72
N ASP A 150 -0.18 -10.94 15.83
CA ASP A 150 -0.98 -12.07 16.29
C ASP A 150 -2.23 -12.22 15.39
N ALA A 151 -2.88 -11.10 15.03
CA ALA A 151 -4.00 -11.08 14.09
C ALA A 151 -3.58 -11.56 12.68
N PHE A 152 -2.39 -11.16 12.22
CA PHE A 152 -1.80 -11.67 10.98
C PHE A 152 -1.58 -13.18 11.04
N ALA A 153 -0.95 -13.69 12.10
CA ALA A 153 -0.68 -15.12 12.25
C ALA A 153 -1.99 -15.93 12.27
N ALA A 154 -3.03 -15.43 12.95
CA ALA A 154 -4.35 -16.06 12.96
C ALA A 154 -5.00 -16.06 11.56
N CYS A 155 -4.92 -14.93 10.82
CA CYS A 155 -5.48 -14.82 9.48
C CYS A 155 -4.78 -15.76 8.48
N VAL A 156 -3.45 -15.84 8.54
CA VAL A 156 -2.65 -16.74 7.71
C VAL A 156 -2.95 -18.20 8.05
N ALA A 157 -3.00 -18.56 9.35
CA ALA A 157 -3.31 -19.92 9.78
C ALA A 157 -4.70 -20.39 9.32
N GLN A 158 -5.70 -19.51 9.33
CA GLN A 158 -7.05 -19.82 8.86
C GLN A 158 -7.15 -19.97 7.33
N ASN A 159 -6.30 -19.25 6.59
CA ASN A 159 -6.37 -19.15 5.13
C ASN A 159 -5.12 -19.69 4.42
N GLN A 160 -4.37 -20.60 5.07
CA GLN A 160 -3.08 -21.10 4.59
C GLN A 160 -3.17 -21.66 3.17
N ALA A 161 -4.23 -22.42 2.85
CA ALA A 161 -4.45 -22.96 1.51
C ALA A 161 -4.62 -21.87 0.43
N ALA A 162 -5.29 -20.76 0.76
CA ALA A 162 -5.45 -19.63 -0.15
C ALA A 162 -4.19 -18.77 -0.24
N PHE A 163 -3.41 -18.69 0.84
CA PHE A 163 -2.11 -18.03 0.87
C PHE A 163 -1.10 -18.75 -0.02
N ASP A 164 -1.00 -20.08 0.11
CA ASP A 164 -0.09 -20.92 -0.66
C ASP A 164 -0.52 -21.05 -2.13
N ALA A 165 -1.83 -20.96 -2.40
CA ALA A 165 -2.36 -20.91 -3.76
C ALA A 165 -1.89 -19.66 -4.52
N GLN A 166 -1.47 -18.60 -3.83
CA GLN A 166 -1.03 -17.36 -4.46
C GLN A 166 0.50 -17.27 -4.53
N PRO A 167 1.11 -17.45 -5.73
CA PRO A 167 2.58 -17.52 -5.87
C PRO A 167 3.28 -16.19 -5.50
N ALA A 168 2.59 -15.06 -5.68
CA ALA A 168 3.12 -13.74 -5.33
C ALA A 168 3.36 -13.58 -3.82
N LEU A 169 2.55 -14.22 -2.98
CA LEU A 169 2.69 -14.19 -1.52
C LEU A 169 3.62 -15.28 -1.02
N ALA A 170 3.49 -16.51 -1.57
CA ALA A 170 4.34 -17.63 -1.17
C ALA A 170 5.84 -17.35 -1.43
N SER A 171 6.18 -16.74 -2.57
CA SER A 171 7.57 -16.39 -2.90
C SER A 171 8.15 -15.27 -2.03
N ARG A 172 7.30 -14.42 -1.43
CA ARG A 172 7.68 -13.29 -0.58
C ARG A 172 7.17 -13.43 0.86
N ALA A 173 6.91 -14.65 1.33
CA ALA A 173 6.29 -14.89 2.63
C ALA A 173 7.14 -14.33 3.79
N ASP A 174 8.45 -14.52 3.75
CA ASP A 174 9.37 -14.00 4.77
C ASP A 174 9.44 -12.47 4.74
N PHE A 175 9.39 -11.87 3.54
CA PHE A 175 9.32 -10.42 3.39
C PHE A 175 8.03 -9.85 4.00
N VAL A 176 6.89 -10.49 3.78
CA VAL A 176 5.60 -10.07 4.36
C VAL A 176 5.62 -10.17 5.90
N ARG A 177 6.26 -11.20 6.47
CA ARG A 177 6.47 -11.32 7.93
C ARG A 177 7.38 -10.23 8.50
N GLU A 178 8.49 -9.94 7.82
CA GLU A 178 9.38 -8.84 8.20
C GLU A 178 8.63 -7.50 8.14
N LYS A 179 7.82 -7.30 7.09
CA LYS A 179 7.05 -6.08 6.86
C LYS A 179 6.05 -5.79 7.97
N ILE A 180 5.31 -6.80 8.47
CA ILE A 180 4.40 -6.57 9.60
C ILE A 180 5.16 -6.27 10.89
N ALA A 181 6.32 -6.88 11.13
CA ALA A 181 7.16 -6.54 12.28
C ALA A 181 7.65 -5.09 12.22
N LEU A 182 8.02 -4.59 11.02
CA LEU A 182 8.39 -3.19 10.81
C LEU A 182 7.21 -2.24 11.12
N LEU A 183 6.00 -2.58 10.67
CA LEU A 183 4.80 -1.78 10.95
C LEU A 183 4.43 -1.79 12.44
N ALA A 184 4.57 -2.93 13.10
CA ALA A 184 4.38 -3.06 14.54
C ALA A 184 5.35 -2.16 15.33
N LEU A 185 6.62 -2.11 14.90
CA LEU A 185 7.62 -1.18 15.45
C LEU A 185 7.21 0.27 15.21
N MET A 186 6.80 0.64 14.00
CA MET A 186 6.35 2.01 13.70
C MET A 186 5.16 2.44 14.57
N ASN A 187 4.18 1.56 14.76
CA ASN A 187 3.00 1.84 15.58
C ASN A 187 3.39 2.01 17.06
N LEU A 188 4.29 1.16 17.57
CA LEU A 188 4.81 1.28 18.93
C LEU A 188 5.49 2.62 19.18
N VAL A 189 6.27 3.13 18.22
CA VAL A 189 6.91 4.45 18.35
C VAL A 189 5.89 5.58 18.25
N PHE A 190 4.85 5.43 17.42
CA PHE A 190 3.82 6.46 17.26
C PHE A 190 2.94 6.62 18.51
N GLU A 191 2.64 5.51 19.20
CA GLU A 191 1.89 5.51 20.46
C GLU A 191 2.65 6.20 21.62
N ARG A 192 3.98 6.24 21.55
CA ARG A 192 4.80 6.90 22.58
C ARG A 192 4.83 8.43 22.40
N PRO A 193 4.82 9.20 23.51
CA PRO A 193 4.97 10.65 23.46
C PRO A 193 6.27 11.05 22.76
N ALA A 194 6.24 12.15 22.01
CA ALA A 194 7.43 12.65 21.30
C ALA A 194 8.59 13.05 22.24
N ALA A 195 8.30 13.34 23.50
CA ALA A 195 9.28 13.68 24.52
C ALA A 195 10.03 12.47 25.09
N ASP A 196 9.48 11.26 24.96
CA ASP A 196 10.12 10.04 25.45
C ASP A 196 9.93 8.88 24.46
N ARG A 197 10.81 8.87 23.45
CA ARG A 197 10.87 7.83 22.42
C ARG A 197 12.08 6.91 22.63
N HIS A 198 12.30 6.48 23.87
CA HIS A 198 13.24 5.42 24.20
C HIS A 198 12.48 4.10 24.25
N LEU A 199 12.84 3.16 23.38
CA LEU A 199 12.23 1.84 23.31
C LEU A 199 13.27 0.79 23.67
N ARG A 200 12.98 -0.03 24.68
CA ARG A 200 13.82 -1.17 25.03
C ARG A 200 13.60 -2.29 24.03
N PHE A 201 14.65 -3.06 23.73
CA PHE A 201 14.55 -4.18 22.79
C PHE A 201 13.56 -5.24 23.29
N ALA A 202 13.42 -5.41 24.61
CA ALA A 202 12.41 -6.28 25.20
C ALA A 202 10.97 -5.86 24.86
N ASP A 203 10.68 -4.55 24.87
CA ASP A 203 9.35 -4.02 24.54
C ASP A 203 9.06 -4.22 23.03
N ILE A 204 10.08 -4.03 22.19
CA ILE A 204 9.99 -4.27 20.73
C ILE A 204 9.78 -5.75 20.45
N ALA A 205 10.59 -6.64 21.03
CA ALA A 205 10.48 -8.10 20.88
C ALA A 205 9.08 -8.61 21.25
N ALA A 206 8.53 -8.12 22.36
CA ALA A 206 7.19 -8.49 22.82
C ALA A 206 6.10 -8.10 21.80
N ARG A 207 6.23 -6.91 21.19
CA ARG A 207 5.26 -6.38 20.22
C ARG A 207 5.39 -7.02 18.83
N THR A 208 6.62 -7.26 18.36
CA THR A 208 6.89 -7.83 17.03
C THR A 208 6.87 -9.35 17.01
N ARG A 209 6.77 -10.00 18.20
CA ARG A 209 6.88 -11.45 18.38
C ARG A 209 8.17 -12.03 17.80
N LEU A 210 9.25 -11.25 17.80
CA LEU A 210 10.57 -11.69 17.34
C LEU A 210 11.46 -12.04 18.53
N PRO A 211 12.39 -13.00 18.38
CA PRO A 211 13.47 -13.21 19.33
C PRO A 211 14.27 -11.90 19.54
N PRO A 212 14.78 -11.65 20.77
CA PRO A 212 15.55 -10.44 21.07
C PRO A 212 16.77 -10.29 20.13
N ASP A 213 17.40 -11.40 19.74
CA ASP A 213 18.55 -11.43 18.83
C ASP A 213 18.27 -10.84 17.44
N LEU A 214 17.01 -10.83 17.00
CA LEU A 214 16.61 -10.31 15.68
C LEU A 214 16.05 -8.88 15.73
N VAL A 215 15.85 -8.32 16.93
CA VAL A 215 15.31 -6.97 17.12
C VAL A 215 16.27 -5.92 16.56
N GLU A 216 17.57 -6.09 16.78
CA GLU A 216 18.59 -5.18 16.27
C GLU A 216 18.56 -5.10 14.74
N GLY A 217 18.45 -6.27 14.09
CA GLY A 217 18.27 -6.41 12.64
C GLY A 217 17.05 -5.65 12.12
N LEU A 218 15.91 -5.80 12.80
CA LEU A 218 14.67 -5.11 12.45
C LEU A 218 14.81 -3.59 12.58
N CYS A 219 15.42 -3.11 13.67
CA CYS A 219 15.64 -1.68 13.90
C CYS A 219 16.57 -1.07 12.86
N MET A 220 17.66 -1.76 12.51
CA MET A 220 18.56 -1.35 11.42
C MET A 220 17.82 -1.29 10.07
N ARG A 221 16.97 -2.28 9.78
CA ARG A 221 16.15 -2.31 8.56
C ARG A 221 15.14 -1.16 8.50
N ALA A 222 14.46 -0.87 9.60
CA ALA A 222 13.53 0.26 9.69
C ALA A 222 14.24 1.60 9.40
N MET A 223 15.48 1.75 9.87
CA MET A 223 16.31 2.92 9.61
C MET A 223 16.81 2.98 8.16
N SER A 224 17.22 1.85 7.58
CA SER A 224 17.70 1.81 6.20
C SER A 224 16.61 2.10 5.17
N LEU A 225 15.37 1.70 5.46
CA LEU A 225 14.18 2.01 4.67
C LEU A 225 13.67 3.44 4.90
N GLY A 226 14.26 4.18 5.84
CA GLY A 226 13.86 5.56 6.16
C GLY A 226 12.50 5.66 6.85
N LEU A 227 11.98 4.57 7.43
CA LEU A 227 10.72 4.56 8.18
C LEU A 227 10.89 5.28 9.53
N VAL A 228 12.07 5.14 10.12
CA VAL A 228 12.43 5.67 11.42
C VAL A 228 13.84 6.27 11.35
N ARG A 229 14.10 7.35 12.11
CA ARG A 229 15.45 7.87 12.33
C ARG A 229 15.72 7.94 13.81
N GLY A 230 16.89 7.49 14.24
CA GLY A 230 17.23 7.41 15.64
C GLY A 230 18.67 6.98 15.88
N VAL A 231 18.98 6.76 17.14
CA VAL A 231 20.24 6.20 17.61
C VAL A 231 19.92 4.91 18.36
N MET A 232 20.72 3.87 18.13
CA MET A 232 20.58 2.58 18.78
C MET A 232 21.77 2.37 19.72
N ASP A 233 21.48 1.91 20.94
CA ASP A 233 22.48 1.49 21.92
C ASP A 233 22.33 -0.02 22.14
N GLY A 234 23.25 -0.78 21.57
CA GLY A 234 23.26 -2.25 21.70
C GLY A 234 23.73 -2.73 23.08
N VAL A 235 24.36 -1.89 23.90
CA VAL A 235 24.79 -2.25 25.27
C VAL A 235 23.64 -2.04 26.25
N ALA A 236 22.92 -0.92 26.11
CA ALA A 236 21.72 -0.64 26.89
C ALA A 236 20.48 -1.37 26.37
N GLU A 237 20.54 -1.97 25.17
CA GLU A 237 19.41 -2.59 24.46
C GLU A 237 18.26 -1.59 24.25
N GLU A 238 18.59 -0.39 23.81
CA GLU A 238 17.64 0.72 23.65
C GLU A 238 17.70 1.36 22.25
N LEU A 239 16.54 1.76 21.75
CA LEU A 239 16.36 2.52 20.53
C LEU A 239 15.78 3.90 20.88
N ALA A 240 16.58 4.94 20.69
CA ALA A 240 16.17 6.33 20.83
C ALA A 240 15.71 6.89 19.48
N VAL A 241 14.40 7.07 19.30
CA VAL A 241 13.83 7.52 18.02
C VAL A 241 13.63 9.03 17.98
N SER A 242 14.28 9.69 17.02
CA SER A 242 14.13 11.13 16.78
C SER A 242 12.98 11.46 15.82
N TRP A 243 12.73 10.60 14.82
CA TRP A 243 11.74 10.86 13.78
C TRP A 243 11.11 9.56 13.27
N VAL A 244 9.83 9.64 12.89
CA VAL A 244 9.07 8.54 12.28
C VAL A 244 8.33 9.08 11.07
N GLN A 245 8.23 8.26 10.03
CA GLN A 245 7.48 8.60 8.83
C GLN A 245 6.00 8.87 9.15
N PRO A 246 5.45 10.03 8.71
CA PRO A 246 4.02 10.31 8.83
C PRO A 246 3.19 9.25 8.08
N ARG A 247 2.03 8.91 8.64
CA ARG A 247 1.08 7.96 8.04
C ARG A 247 -0.32 8.53 8.11
N VAL A 248 -1.23 7.99 7.30
CA VAL A 248 -2.66 8.30 7.41
C VAL A 248 -3.12 7.87 8.78
N LEU A 249 -3.79 8.80 9.46
CA LEU A 249 -4.27 8.63 10.83
C LEU A 249 -5.73 8.28 10.83
N ASP A 250 -6.08 7.40 11.77
CA ASP A 250 -7.45 7.00 12.00
C ASP A 250 -8.15 7.95 12.97
N ASP A 251 -9.48 7.98 12.95
CA ASP A 251 -10.29 8.77 13.88
C ASP A 251 -9.89 8.62 15.36
N PRO A 252 -9.56 7.42 15.89
CA PRO A 252 -9.06 7.28 17.26
C PRO A 252 -7.69 7.94 17.47
N GLN A 253 -6.79 7.84 16.49
CA GLN A 253 -5.45 8.45 16.55
C GLN A 253 -5.53 9.98 16.45
N LEU A 254 -6.44 10.49 15.61
CA LEU A 254 -6.76 11.91 15.51
C LEU A 254 -7.31 12.44 16.83
N ARG A 255 -8.23 11.71 17.49
CA ARG A 255 -8.72 12.08 18.83
C ARG A 255 -7.62 12.08 19.88
N HIS A 256 -6.69 11.13 19.82
CA HIS A 256 -5.54 11.11 20.70
C HIS A 256 -4.66 12.36 20.51
N LEU A 257 -4.38 12.75 19.27
CA LEU A 257 -3.67 13.99 18.96
C LEU A 257 -4.44 15.23 19.40
N GLN A 258 -5.75 15.27 19.18
CA GLN A 258 -6.62 16.37 19.61
C GLN A 258 -6.55 16.57 21.13
N ARG A 259 -6.61 15.48 21.91
CA ARG A 259 -6.46 15.53 23.37
C ARG A 259 -5.10 16.10 23.77
N ARG A 260 -4.02 15.65 23.12
CA ARG A 260 -2.66 16.15 23.38
C ARG A 260 -2.48 17.63 23.02
N LEU A 261 -3.09 18.08 21.92
CA LEU A 261 -3.13 19.49 21.54
C LEU A 261 -3.90 20.32 22.58
N GLY A 262 -5.00 19.77 23.12
CA GLY A 262 -5.76 20.40 24.21
C GLY A 262 -5.01 20.46 25.54
N GLU A 263 -4.02 19.59 25.77
CA GLU A 263 -3.13 19.65 26.94
C GLU A 263 -1.98 20.65 26.77
N TRP A 264 -1.70 21.08 25.53
CA TRP A 264 -0.65 22.06 25.20
C TRP A 264 -1.14 23.51 25.12
N GLY A 265 -2.46 23.71 24.92
CA GLY A 265 -3.10 25.03 24.91
C GLY A 265 -3.66 25.40 26.27
#